data_AF-A0A559LK55-F1
#
_entry.id   AF-A0A559LK55-F1
#
_cell.length_a   1.000
_cell.length_b   1.000
_cell.length_c   1.000
_cell.angle_alpha   90.00
_cell.angle_beta   90.00
_cell.angle_gamma   90.00
#
_symmetry.space_group_name_H-M   'P 1'
#
loop_
_entity.id
_entity.type
_entity.pdbx_description
1 polymer ?
#
loop_
_entity_poly.entity_id
_entity_poly.type
_entity_poly.pdbx_seq_one_letter_code
_entity_poly.pdbx_strand_id
1 'polypeptide(L)'
;MDFRDHELPITPPSTPDYTDYDDDTNYDDEPDIETPLSQEDVNELCGTRPPTIKVEYLTLHLKAALSPASLPETWRVLEAQKIWEGDIYDWFAANQYKVIKRGREYTGFYWSFPRGLETFARFMPNCDFNYQAFQMRSELDHEAPTSRLSRNVLIFIPVPKCERDAAFPFEE
;
A
#
# COMPACT_ATOMS: atom_id res chain seq x y z
N MET A 1 46.36 -55.39 -35.84
CA MET A 1 46.33 -54.18 -36.69
C MET A 1 45.90 -53.06 -35.77
N ASP A 2 46.72 -52.13 -35.28
CA ASP A 2 48.12 -51.71 -35.51
C ASP A 2 48.62 -51.21 -34.13
N PHE A 3 49.76 -51.68 -33.58
CA PHE A 3 51.12 -51.06 -33.58
C PHE A 3 51.16 -49.68 -32.85
N ARG A 4 52.09 -49.27 -31.96
CA ARG A 4 53.42 -49.70 -31.41
C ARG A 4 53.64 -48.83 -30.14
N ASP A 5 54.13 -49.38 -29.03
CA ASP A 5 55.55 -49.45 -28.61
C ASP A 5 56.37 -48.15 -28.79
N HIS A 6 56.82 -47.53 -27.69
CA HIS A 6 58.23 -47.61 -27.24
C HIS A 6 58.55 -46.70 -26.04
N GLU A 7 59.40 -47.24 -25.15
CA GLU A 7 59.91 -46.70 -23.90
C GLU A 7 61.06 -45.68 -24.06
N LEU A 8 61.05 -44.66 -23.18
CA LEU A 8 62.13 -44.03 -22.36
C LEU A 8 63.48 -43.58 -22.99
N PRO A 9 64.10 -42.47 -22.52
CA PRO A 9 64.97 -42.55 -21.33
C PRO A 9 65.05 -41.33 -20.38
N ILE A 10 65.78 -41.60 -19.29
CA ILE A 10 66.09 -40.91 -18.01
C ILE A 10 67.10 -39.75 -18.20
N THR A 11 66.98 -38.60 -17.50
CA THR A 11 67.95 -38.01 -16.49
C THR A 11 67.72 -36.50 -16.19
N PRO A 12 68.10 -36.02 -14.96
CA PRO A 12 67.85 -34.68 -14.39
C PRO A 12 69.03 -33.73 -14.72
N PRO A 13 69.31 -32.58 -14.06
CA PRO A 13 68.61 -31.75 -13.07
C PRO A 13 68.49 -30.27 -13.54
N SER A 14 68.06 -29.34 -12.67
CA SER A 14 68.67 -28.01 -12.44
C SER A 14 67.62 -27.01 -11.94
N THR A 15 67.66 -26.70 -10.65
CA THR A 15 67.18 -25.42 -10.13
C THR A 15 68.00 -24.29 -10.75
N PRO A 16 67.37 -23.19 -11.18
CA PRO A 16 67.95 -21.87 -11.06
C PRO A 16 67.35 -21.15 -9.86
N ASP A 17 68.29 -20.60 -9.13
CA ASP A 17 68.23 -19.69 -8.00
C ASP A 17 67.75 -18.28 -8.44
N TYR A 18 67.49 -17.43 -7.44
CA TYR A 18 67.32 -15.98 -7.48
C TYR A 18 65.91 -15.38 -7.64
N THR A 19 65.39 -14.99 -6.46
CA THR A 19 64.93 -13.65 -6.07
C THR A 19 64.36 -12.72 -7.15
N ASP A 20 63.14 -12.23 -6.92
CA ASP A 20 62.77 -10.88 -7.33
C ASP A 20 61.95 -10.22 -6.21
N TYR A 21 62.43 -9.06 -5.78
CA TYR A 21 61.70 -8.12 -4.94
C TYR A 21 60.82 -7.29 -5.87
N ASP A 22 59.56 -7.07 -5.50
CA ASP A 22 58.78 -5.85 -5.80
C ASP A 22 57.60 -5.87 -4.80
N ASP A 23 57.59 -4.99 -3.81
CA ASP A 23 56.97 -3.65 -3.89
C ASP A 23 55.48 -3.76 -4.24
N ASP A 24 54.60 -3.67 -3.25
CA ASP A 24 53.64 -2.58 -3.33
C ASP A 24 52.87 -2.31 -2.03
N THR A 25 52.72 -1.01 -1.84
CA THR A 25 51.92 -0.26 -0.89
C THR A 25 50.53 -0.85 -0.61
N ASN A 26 50.17 -1.02 0.67
CA ASN A 26 48.76 -1.11 1.06
C ASN A 26 48.38 0.19 1.76
N TYR A 27 47.77 1.09 0.99
CA TYR A 27 47.21 2.35 1.45
C TYR A 27 46.03 2.12 2.40
N ASP A 28 45.97 3.01 3.37
CA ASP A 28 44.99 3.26 4.42
C ASP A 28 43.55 2.75 4.17
N ASP A 29 43.01 2.05 5.17
CA ASP A 29 41.57 1.93 5.43
C ASP A 29 40.97 3.35 5.61
N GLU A 30 40.44 3.95 4.54
CA GLU A 30 39.53 5.08 4.67
C GLU A 30 38.16 4.57 5.17
N PRO A 31 37.54 5.22 6.17
CA PRO A 31 36.19 4.89 6.58
C PRO A 31 35.22 5.21 5.44
N ASP A 32 34.30 4.29 5.14
CA ASP A 32 33.19 4.50 4.21
C ASP A 32 32.44 5.79 4.60
N ILE A 33 32.76 6.89 3.92
CA ILE A 33 31.99 8.12 4.01
C ILE A 33 30.69 7.81 3.26
N GLU A 34 29.62 7.56 4.01
CA GLU A 34 28.27 7.46 3.46
C GLU A 34 28.02 8.71 2.59
N THR A 35 28.08 8.51 1.28
CA THR A 35 27.87 9.58 0.32
C THR A 35 26.39 9.97 0.35
N PRO A 36 26.06 11.27 0.27
CA PRO A 36 24.67 11.69 0.19
C PRO A 36 23.98 10.99 -0.99
N LEU A 37 22.84 10.35 -0.73
CA LEU A 37 22.02 9.69 -1.75
C LEU A 37 21.88 10.57 -2.99
N SER A 38 22.13 10.01 -4.17
CA SER A 38 22.02 10.76 -5.42
C SER A 38 20.56 11.17 -5.67
N GLN A 39 20.35 12.19 -6.50
CA GLN A 39 18.98 12.62 -6.85
C GLN A 39 18.20 11.49 -7.55
N GLU A 40 18.87 10.59 -8.27
CA GLU A 40 18.27 9.39 -8.87
C GLU A 40 17.85 8.37 -7.81
N ASP A 41 18.69 8.12 -6.80
CA ASP A 41 18.34 7.25 -5.66
C ASP A 41 17.18 7.83 -4.84
N VAL A 42 17.16 9.15 -4.64
CA VAL A 42 16.05 9.86 -4.00
C VAL A 42 14.78 9.76 -4.85
N ASN A 43 14.88 9.89 -6.17
CA ASN A 43 13.74 9.75 -7.07
C ASN A 43 13.24 8.30 -7.16
N GLU A 44 14.11 7.31 -7.03
CA GLU A 44 13.75 5.89 -6.96
C GLU A 44 13.08 5.57 -5.61
N LEU A 45 13.65 6.03 -4.49
CA LEU A 45 13.04 5.95 -3.15
C LEU A 45 11.69 6.68 -3.10
N CYS A 46 11.59 7.87 -3.69
CA CYS A 46 10.34 8.64 -3.77
C CYS A 46 9.37 8.11 -4.83
N GLY A 47 9.86 7.38 -5.84
CA GLY A 47 9.09 6.78 -6.92
C GLY A 47 8.31 5.53 -6.50
N THR A 48 8.62 4.95 -5.34
CA THR A 48 7.90 3.78 -4.80
C THR A 48 6.45 4.07 -4.38
N ARG A 49 6.08 5.34 -4.20
CA ARG A 49 4.76 5.74 -3.67
C ARG A 49 3.92 6.48 -4.72
N PRO A 50 2.66 6.07 -4.97
CA PRO A 50 1.77 6.81 -5.86
C PRO A 50 1.64 8.29 -5.42
N PRO A 51 1.75 9.27 -6.34
CA PRO A 51 1.79 10.69 -6.00
C PRO A 51 0.44 11.24 -5.53
N THR A 52 -0.66 10.58 -5.89
CA THR A 52 -2.00 10.93 -5.40
C THR A 52 -2.85 9.69 -5.45
N ILE A 53 -3.56 9.39 -4.36
CA ILE A 53 -4.48 8.27 -4.28
C ILE A 53 -5.89 8.80 -4.06
N LYS A 54 -6.82 8.35 -4.90
CA LYS A 54 -8.22 8.71 -4.85
C LYS A 54 -9.03 7.49 -4.40
N VAL A 55 -9.68 7.61 -3.25
CA VAL A 55 -10.59 6.59 -2.74
C VAL A 55 -12.02 7.07 -2.95
N GLU A 56 -12.82 6.29 -3.65
CA GLU A 56 -14.24 6.57 -3.88
C GLU A 56 -15.10 5.47 -3.31
N TYR A 57 -16.16 5.84 -2.60
CA TYR A 57 -17.05 4.88 -1.97
C TYR A 57 -18.46 5.44 -1.77
N LEU A 58 -19.43 4.55 -1.56
CA LEU A 58 -20.81 4.92 -1.26
C LEU A 58 -21.05 4.93 0.24
N THR A 59 -21.92 5.83 0.69
CA THR A 59 -22.45 5.82 2.06
C THR A 59 -23.96 5.96 2.04
N LEU A 60 -24.62 5.32 3.00
CA LEU A 60 -26.06 5.38 3.18
C LEU A 60 -26.42 6.37 4.30
N HIS A 61 -27.36 7.27 4.01
CA HIS A 61 -27.90 8.27 4.92
C HIS A 61 -29.31 7.86 5.32
N LEU A 62 -29.43 7.44 6.57
CA LEU A 62 -30.72 7.17 7.21
C LEU A 62 -31.32 8.47 7.76
N LYS A 63 -32.64 8.52 7.90
CA LYS A 63 -33.30 9.60 8.64
C LYS A 63 -33.03 9.43 10.13
N ALA A 64 -32.73 10.53 10.83
CA ALA A 64 -32.12 10.57 12.16
C ALA A 64 -32.95 10.02 13.35
N ALA A 65 -34.05 9.29 13.13
CA ALA A 65 -34.94 8.81 14.20
C ALA A 65 -35.26 7.31 14.08
N LEU A 66 -34.31 6.50 13.60
CA LEU A 66 -34.50 5.06 13.43
C LEU A 66 -33.62 4.28 14.40
N SER A 67 -34.21 3.26 15.02
CA SER A 67 -33.49 2.41 15.98
C SER A 67 -32.63 1.37 15.26
N PRO A 68 -31.49 0.96 15.82
CA PRO A 68 -30.72 -0.18 15.32
C PRO A 68 -31.53 -1.47 15.14
N ALA A 69 -32.50 -1.70 16.02
CA ALA A 69 -33.34 -2.88 15.99
C ALA A 69 -34.30 -2.92 14.78
N SER A 70 -34.64 -1.76 14.21
CA SER A 70 -35.54 -1.66 13.06
C SER A 70 -34.85 -1.97 11.74
N LEU A 71 -33.53 -1.80 11.67
CA LEU A 71 -32.73 -1.95 10.45
C LEU A 71 -31.45 -2.77 10.71
N PRO A 72 -31.55 -3.99 11.28
CA PRO A 72 -30.41 -4.70 11.83
C PRO A 72 -29.29 -4.94 10.81
N GLU A 73 -29.61 -5.34 9.58
CA GLU A 73 -28.58 -5.57 8.56
C GLU A 73 -28.00 -4.25 8.05
N THR A 74 -28.84 -3.24 7.82
CA THR A 74 -28.38 -1.92 7.40
C THR A 74 -27.39 -1.31 8.40
N TRP A 75 -27.65 -1.45 9.71
CA TRP A 75 -26.75 -0.96 10.74
C TRP A 75 -25.44 -1.72 10.81
N ARG A 76 -25.45 -3.04 10.59
CA ARG A 76 -24.22 -3.84 10.50
C ARG A 76 -23.32 -3.35 9.36
N VAL A 77 -23.89 -3.09 8.19
CA VAL A 77 -23.12 -2.55 7.05
C VAL A 77 -22.60 -1.15 7.33
N LEU A 78 -23.41 -0.27 7.96
CA LEU A 78 -22.97 1.07 8.39
C LEU A 78 -21.81 1.02 9.38
N GLU A 79 -21.85 0.10 10.34
CA GLU A 79 -20.77 -0.09 11.30
C GLU A 79 -19.50 -0.63 10.63
N ALA A 80 -19.64 -1.63 9.75
CA ALA A 80 -18.51 -2.16 8.97
C ALA A 80 -17.86 -1.09 8.08
N GLN A 81 -18.66 -0.23 7.45
CA GLN A 81 -18.16 0.93 6.70
C GLN A 81 -17.39 1.89 7.60
N LYS A 82 -17.91 2.20 8.81
CA LYS A 82 -17.24 3.11 9.74
C LYS A 82 -15.88 2.57 10.20
N ILE A 83 -15.79 1.27 10.46
CA ILE A 83 -14.53 0.59 10.79
C ILE A 83 -13.57 0.71 9.61
N TRP A 84 -14.02 0.34 8.41
CA TRP A 84 -13.21 0.45 7.19
C TRP A 84 -12.71 1.87 6.92
N GLU A 85 -13.53 2.91 7.16
CA GLU A 85 -13.10 4.30 7.03
C GLU A 85 -11.94 4.61 7.97
N GLY A 86 -12.03 4.18 9.23
CA GLY A 86 -10.95 4.31 10.21
C GLY A 86 -9.67 3.63 9.75
N ASP A 87 -9.78 2.35 9.36
CA ASP A 87 -8.65 1.55 8.87
C ASP A 87 -7.96 2.20 7.66
N ILE A 88 -8.74 2.79 6.75
CA ILE A 88 -8.20 3.53 5.61
C ILE A 88 -7.40 4.75 6.07
N TYR A 89 -7.96 5.57 6.98
CA TYR A 89 -7.24 6.76 7.46
C TYR A 89 -5.93 6.37 8.16
N ASP A 90 -5.96 5.34 9.00
CA ASP A 90 -4.80 4.87 9.74
C ASP A 90 -3.74 4.30 8.79
N TRP A 91 -4.15 3.52 7.79
CA TRP A 91 -3.24 2.99 6.77
C TRP A 91 -2.54 4.11 5.99
N PHE A 92 -3.28 5.12 5.53
CA PHE A 92 -2.68 6.25 4.80
C PHE A 92 -1.76 7.07 5.70
N ALA A 93 -2.15 7.33 6.95
CA ALA A 93 -1.30 8.05 7.91
C ALA A 93 0.02 7.30 8.17
N ALA A 94 -0.05 5.99 8.45
CA ALA A 94 1.13 5.13 8.65
C ALA A 94 2.06 5.11 7.43
N ASN A 95 1.51 5.24 6.23
CA ASN A 95 2.26 5.29 4.97
C ASN A 95 2.66 6.72 4.54
N GLN A 96 2.63 7.69 5.46
CA GLN A 96 3.00 9.08 5.21
C GLN A 96 2.18 9.71 4.07
N TYR A 97 0.88 9.51 4.09
CA TYR A 97 -0.06 10.23 3.26
C TYR A 97 -0.92 11.17 4.12
N LYS A 98 -1.25 12.33 3.57
CA LYS A 98 -2.24 13.26 4.15
C LYS A 98 -3.45 13.40 3.25
N VAL A 99 -4.63 13.47 3.86
CA VAL A 99 -5.87 13.76 3.12
C VAL A 99 -5.91 15.25 2.79
N ILE A 100 -6.09 15.61 1.53
CA ILE A 100 -6.15 17.01 1.08
C ILE A 100 -7.53 17.43 0.61
N LYS A 101 -8.39 16.46 0.28
CA LYS A 101 -9.74 16.73 -0.16
C LYS A 101 -10.68 15.66 0.35
N ARG A 102 -11.80 16.11 0.91
CA ARG A 102 -12.98 15.31 1.23
C ARG A 102 -14.13 15.85 0.41
N GLY A 103 -14.73 15.02 -0.42
CA GLY A 103 -15.88 15.35 -1.24
C GLY A 103 -17.05 14.45 -0.89
N ARG A 104 -18.26 15.01 -0.85
CA ARG A 104 -19.51 14.27 -0.82
C ARG A 104 -20.42 14.80 -1.92
N GLU A 105 -20.96 13.90 -2.72
CA GLU A 105 -21.99 14.18 -3.70
C GLU A 105 -23.23 13.36 -3.34
N TYR A 106 -24.35 14.03 -3.09
CA TYR A 106 -25.62 13.35 -2.89
C TYR A 106 -26.09 12.80 -4.23
N THR A 107 -26.03 11.48 -4.38
CA THR A 107 -26.46 10.83 -5.60
C THR A 107 -27.99 10.79 -5.64
N GLY A 108 -28.61 10.50 -4.48
CA GLY A 108 -30.06 10.58 -4.31
C GLY A 108 -30.57 9.41 -3.50
N PHE A 109 -31.77 8.99 -3.84
CA PHE A 109 -32.52 7.94 -3.18
C PHE A 109 -32.00 6.53 -3.50
N TYR A 110 -31.83 5.63 -2.51
CA TYR A 110 -31.11 4.34 -2.72
C TYR A 110 -31.66 3.46 -3.86
N TRP A 111 -32.98 3.45 -4.05
CA TRP A 111 -33.71 2.67 -5.05
C TRP A 111 -33.60 3.27 -6.44
N SER A 112 -33.16 4.53 -6.55
CA SER A 112 -32.83 5.16 -7.83
C SER A 112 -31.43 4.78 -8.34
N PHE A 113 -30.63 4.05 -7.55
CA PHE A 113 -29.28 3.62 -7.92
C PHE A 113 -29.23 2.12 -8.13
N PRO A 114 -29.23 1.64 -9.38
CA PRO A 114 -28.97 0.24 -9.68
C PRO A 114 -27.63 -0.17 -9.06
N ARG A 115 -27.64 -1.25 -8.26
CA ARG A 115 -26.46 -1.77 -7.54
C ARG A 115 -25.88 -0.84 -6.45
N GLY A 116 -26.61 0.20 -6.03
CA GLY A 116 -26.16 1.13 -5.00
C GLY A 116 -25.99 0.46 -3.63
N LEU A 117 -26.99 -0.31 -3.20
CA LEU A 117 -26.93 -1.07 -1.94
C LEU A 117 -25.95 -2.23 -2.01
N GLU A 118 -25.82 -2.88 -3.17
CA GLU A 118 -24.89 -3.97 -3.44
C GLU A 118 -23.44 -3.49 -3.34
N THR A 119 -23.17 -2.29 -3.84
CA THR A 119 -21.87 -1.63 -3.70
C THR A 119 -21.61 -1.24 -2.25
N PHE A 120 -22.64 -0.74 -1.56
CA PHE A 120 -22.56 -0.37 -0.16
C PHE A 120 -22.32 -1.59 0.77
N ALA A 121 -22.98 -2.71 0.49
CA ALA A 121 -22.86 -3.95 1.27
C ALA A 121 -21.46 -4.59 1.21
N ARG A 122 -20.57 -4.14 0.30
CA ARG A 122 -19.20 -4.66 0.18
C ARG A 122 -18.32 -4.38 1.40
N PHE A 123 -18.71 -3.47 2.28
CA PHE A 123 -17.98 -3.24 3.53
C PHE A 123 -18.09 -4.41 4.50
N MET A 124 -19.10 -5.28 4.36
CA MET A 124 -19.22 -6.45 5.21
C MET A 124 -18.15 -7.48 4.85
N PRO A 125 -17.24 -7.83 5.79
CA PRO A 125 -16.27 -8.88 5.54
C PRO A 125 -16.99 -10.24 5.44
N ASN A 126 -16.56 -11.07 4.50
CA ASN A 126 -16.96 -12.48 4.38
C ASN A 126 -18.48 -12.72 4.21
N CYS A 127 -19.20 -11.82 3.55
CA CYS A 127 -20.64 -11.96 3.29
C CYS A 127 -20.95 -11.88 1.78
N ASP A 128 -22.04 -12.53 1.35
CA ASP A 128 -22.60 -12.29 0.03
C ASP A 128 -23.27 -10.91 0.00
N PHE A 129 -22.59 -9.95 -0.62
CA PHE A 129 -23.06 -8.57 -0.70
C PHE A 129 -24.40 -8.42 -1.45
N ASN A 130 -24.78 -9.38 -2.32
CA ASN A 130 -26.08 -9.34 -2.99
C ASN A 130 -27.19 -9.71 -2.00
N TYR A 131 -26.94 -10.73 -1.18
CA TYR A 131 -27.87 -11.13 -0.12
C TYR A 131 -28.06 -10.02 0.90
N GLN A 132 -26.97 -9.36 1.33
CA GLN A 132 -27.07 -8.24 2.27
C GLN A 132 -27.78 -7.05 1.67
N ALA A 133 -27.49 -6.69 0.43
CA ALA A 133 -28.23 -5.63 -0.25
C ALA A 133 -29.73 -5.93 -0.39
N PHE A 134 -30.10 -7.20 -0.58
CA PHE A 134 -31.51 -7.62 -0.60
C PHE A 134 -32.16 -7.43 0.78
N GLN A 135 -31.52 -7.88 1.86
CA GLN A 135 -32.02 -7.70 3.22
C GLN A 135 -32.17 -6.21 3.57
N MET A 136 -31.12 -5.43 3.33
CA MET A 136 -31.14 -3.97 3.50
C MET A 136 -32.28 -3.32 2.72
N ARG A 137 -32.50 -3.72 1.47
CA ARG A 137 -33.59 -3.17 0.66
C ARG A 137 -34.94 -3.43 1.33
N SER A 138 -35.17 -4.65 1.81
CA SER A 138 -36.40 -4.99 2.53
C SER A 138 -36.59 -4.16 3.81
N GLU A 139 -35.53 -3.94 4.57
CA GLU A 139 -35.56 -3.11 5.78
C GLU A 139 -35.87 -1.65 5.45
N LEU A 140 -35.15 -1.09 4.47
CA LEU A 140 -35.29 0.30 4.07
C LEU A 140 -36.66 0.57 3.43
N ASP A 141 -37.18 -0.33 2.61
CA ASP A 141 -38.50 -0.17 1.97
C ASP A 141 -39.61 -0.03 3.04
N HIS A 142 -39.47 -0.71 4.18
CA HIS A 142 -40.47 -0.70 5.25
C HIS A 142 -40.28 0.47 6.23
N GLU A 143 -39.05 0.67 6.71
CA GLU A 143 -38.77 1.54 7.85
C GLU A 143 -38.16 2.89 7.44
N ALA A 144 -37.47 2.94 6.29
CA ALA A 144 -36.67 4.09 5.90
C ALA A 144 -36.67 4.36 4.38
N PRO A 145 -37.85 4.44 3.72
CA PRO A 145 -37.94 4.44 2.26
C PRO A 145 -37.35 5.71 1.64
N THR A 146 -37.13 6.77 2.41
CA THR A 146 -36.51 8.02 1.94
C THR A 146 -34.99 8.05 2.11
N SER A 147 -34.35 6.94 2.47
CA SER A 147 -32.91 6.88 2.72
C SER A 147 -32.09 7.19 1.47
N ARG A 148 -30.94 7.85 1.63
CA ARG A 148 -30.19 8.38 0.50
C ARG A 148 -28.80 7.80 0.41
N LEU A 149 -28.37 7.45 -0.79
CA LEU A 149 -26.97 7.18 -1.05
C LEU A 149 -26.23 8.48 -1.37
N SER A 150 -24.94 8.50 -1.03
CA SER A 150 -24.02 9.53 -1.47
C SER A 150 -22.70 8.91 -1.88
N ARG A 151 -22.07 9.49 -2.88
CA ARG A 151 -20.71 9.18 -3.28
C ARG A 151 -19.77 10.06 -2.48
N ASN A 152 -18.80 9.43 -1.83
CA ASN A 152 -17.78 10.10 -1.05
C ASN A 152 -16.43 9.87 -1.74
N VAL A 153 -15.61 10.91 -1.72
CA VAL A 153 -14.29 10.92 -2.36
C VAL A 153 -13.28 11.43 -1.36
N LEU A 154 -12.21 10.68 -1.17
CA LEU A 154 -11.04 11.08 -0.41
C LEU A 154 -9.85 11.15 -1.37
N ILE A 155 -9.09 12.24 -1.27
CA ILE A 155 -7.84 12.41 -2.01
C ILE A 155 -6.70 12.48 -1.02
N PHE A 156 -5.76 11.56 -1.16
CA PHE A 156 -4.54 11.45 -0.36
C PHE A 156 -3.33 11.81 -1.21
N ILE A 157 -2.39 12.58 -0.64
CA ILE A 157 -1.08 12.85 -1.24
C ILE A 157 0.03 12.42 -0.29
N PRO A 158 1.19 11.99 -0.80
CA PRO A 158 2.33 11.71 0.06
C PRO A 158 2.78 12.98 0.77
N VAL A 159 3.19 12.84 2.02
CA VAL A 159 3.79 13.90 2.81
C VAL A 159 5.17 14.23 2.20
N PRO A 160 5.43 15.50 1.85
CA PRO A 160 6.73 15.91 1.30
C PRO A 160 7.89 15.54 2.23
N LYS A 161 9.05 15.22 1.65
CA LYS A 161 10.25 14.88 2.43
C LYS A 161 10.61 15.95 3.48
N CYS A 162 10.54 17.23 3.13
CA CYS A 162 10.81 18.33 4.07
C CYS A 162 9.88 18.35 5.30
N GLU A 163 8.61 17.96 5.16
CA GLU A 163 7.68 17.87 6.29
C GLU A 163 7.97 16.61 7.15
N ARG A 164 8.44 15.53 6.54
CA ARG A 164 8.85 14.31 7.25
C ARG A 164 10.12 14.53 8.07
N ASP A 165 11.12 15.14 7.45
CA ASP A 165 12.43 15.38 8.08
C ASP A 165 12.32 16.41 9.21
N ALA A 166 11.40 17.38 9.11
CA ALA A 166 11.12 18.34 10.18
C ALA A 166 10.37 17.75 11.39
N ALA A 167 9.76 16.57 11.26
CA ALA A 167 9.03 15.89 12.33
C ALA A 167 9.94 15.04 13.25
N PHE A 168 11.19 14.78 12.83
CA PHE A 168 12.22 14.20 13.68
C PHE A 168 13.07 15.36 14.24
N PRO A 169 12.88 15.77 15.50
CA PRO A 169 13.88 16.62 16.13
C PRO A 169 15.17 15.82 16.15
N PHE A 170 16.25 16.41 15.63
CA PHE A 170 17.60 15.86 15.68
C PHE A 170 17.85 15.30 17.09
N GLU A 171 18.01 13.99 17.22
CA GLU A 171 18.59 13.42 18.43
C GLU A 171 20.06 13.89 18.45
N GLU A 172 20.35 14.82 19.37
CA GLU A 172 21.71 15.33 19.67
C GLU A 172 22.58 14.24 20.32
#